data_AF-A0A7R9MHZ1-F1
#
_entry.id   AF-A0A7R9MHZ1-F1
#
_cell.length_a   1.000
_cell.length_b   1.000
_cell.length_c   1.000
_cell.angle_alpha   90.00
_cell.angle_beta   90.00
_cell.angle_gamma   90.00
#
_symmetry.space_group_name_H-M   'P 1'
#
loop_
_entity.id
_entity.type
_entity.pdbx_description
1 polymer ?
#
loop_
_entity_poly.entity_id
_entity_poly.type
_entity_poly.pdbx_seq_one_letter_code
_entity_poly.pdbx_strand_id
1 'polypeptide(L)'
;MSLIEFAVAISWAWMANDRKALRTTQGFTEVPKTNVYTNKRIFCHCGRLVGNILYYTRVGEKIKVTIYYETLNAVNRKFFVEEVRPAIDYLWEIIDLDFVPYGNTGKDPENENNYICPFGDKQCLANKVQACAIGIINEGQPPTEEVKKGVALFVHCMFKNKKMEDISLVGPHCATLDLFDEWPSIAECVAGVDGNKFTDQMEAKTTPIKDSLKNDSLKNGLAVQLDSQPITEEATQDLVKAICDAFTGTEKPERCNVAKGAKVQLSVFYETLNTDTRNYFDHQLQPFYHILEDIVDIDLIPYGNTQYTDDKFTCDSDDLCIANRIQAVVVNDYLATKDGDEVDGPSRVIRFIDCMSTHKKWQNIYTAGEQCSNNYLPPDVWIHILTTATSADGDPIYLTMREKTDKVNPTP
;
A
#
# COMPACT_ATOMS: atom_id res chain seq x y z
N MET A 1 -53.84 -24.72 -15.89
CA MET A 1 -53.07 -25.89 -16.34
C MET A 1 -51.95 -25.39 -17.25
N SER A 2 -50.76 -25.92 -17.01
CA SER A 2 -49.42 -25.41 -17.32
C SER A 2 -49.08 -25.25 -18.80
N LEU A 3 -48.41 -24.13 -19.12
CA LEU A 3 -47.72 -23.82 -20.38
C LEU A 3 -46.31 -24.45 -20.40
N ILE A 4 -46.25 -25.78 -20.47
CA ILE A 4 -45.04 -26.54 -20.76
C ILE A 4 -45.46 -27.57 -21.79
N GLU A 5 -45.47 -27.22 -23.09
CA GLU A 5 -45.47 -28.21 -24.20
C GLU A 5 -45.37 -27.64 -25.63
N PHE A 6 -45.36 -26.32 -25.86
CA PHE A 6 -45.32 -25.77 -27.23
C PHE A 6 -43.91 -25.52 -27.82
N ALA A 7 -42.83 -25.76 -27.07
CA ALA A 7 -41.47 -25.37 -27.48
C ALA A 7 -40.59 -26.48 -28.10
N VAL A 8 -41.15 -27.67 -28.43
CA VAL A 8 -40.36 -28.82 -28.95
C VAL A 8 -40.59 -29.11 -30.45
N ALA A 9 -41.42 -28.34 -31.16
CA ALA A 9 -41.84 -28.71 -32.52
C ALA A 9 -41.15 -27.99 -33.70
N ILE A 10 -40.12 -27.15 -33.51
CA ILE A 10 -39.48 -26.40 -34.63
C ILE A 10 -37.94 -26.52 -34.64
N SER A 11 -37.41 -27.67 -34.20
CA SER A 11 -35.95 -27.93 -34.21
C SER A 11 -35.49 -28.94 -35.28
N TRP A 12 -36.32 -29.27 -36.28
CA TRP A 12 -36.00 -30.33 -37.26
C TRP A 12 -36.11 -29.97 -38.75
N ALA A 13 -36.16 -28.68 -39.12
CA ALA A 13 -36.39 -28.29 -40.53
C ALA A 13 -35.38 -27.32 -41.17
N TRP A 14 -34.27 -26.97 -40.53
CA TRP A 14 -33.29 -26.00 -41.12
C TRP A 14 -31.83 -26.44 -41.12
N MET A 15 -31.54 -27.72 -40.84
CA MET A 15 -30.23 -28.33 -41.12
C MET A 15 -30.22 -28.95 -42.53
N ALA A 16 -30.36 -28.14 -43.57
CA ALA A 16 -30.16 -28.59 -44.96
C ALA A 16 -30.02 -27.41 -45.93
N ASN A 17 -28.96 -26.60 -45.82
CA ASN A 17 -28.28 -26.00 -46.99
C ASN A 17 -27.09 -25.15 -46.56
N ASP A 18 -25.92 -25.78 -46.55
CA ASP A 18 -24.65 -25.09 -46.51
C ASP A 18 -23.79 -25.67 -47.64
N ARG A 19 -23.61 -24.91 -48.73
CA ARG A 19 -22.50 -25.02 -49.71
C ARG A 19 -22.67 -24.06 -50.90
N LYS A 20 -21.56 -23.34 -51.21
CA LYS A 20 -21.28 -22.35 -52.28
C LYS A 20 -21.35 -20.91 -51.74
N ALA A 21 -20.31 -20.07 -51.74
CA ALA A 21 -19.10 -20.04 -52.53
C ALA A 21 -17.99 -19.18 -51.86
N LEU A 22 -16.74 -19.62 -52.01
CA LEU A 22 -15.51 -18.83 -51.92
C LEU A 22 -15.28 -18.09 -53.26
N ARG A 23 -14.83 -16.81 -53.23
CA ARG A 23 -13.70 -16.22 -54.03
C ARG A 23 -13.78 -14.68 -54.21
N THR A 24 -12.58 -14.09 -54.39
CA THR A 24 -12.19 -12.80 -55.05
C THR A 24 -12.45 -11.47 -54.32
N THR A 25 -11.63 -10.39 -54.34
CA THR A 25 -10.18 -10.02 -54.53
C THR A 25 -10.11 -8.47 -54.47
N GLN A 26 -8.94 -7.89 -54.10
CA GLN A 26 -8.48 -6.49 -54.34
C GLN A 26 -9.20 -5.34 -53.59
N GLY A 27 -8.59 -4.23 -53.16
CA GLY A 27 -7.25 -3.65 -53.27
C GLY A 27 -7.21 -2.30 -52.50
N PHE A 28 -6.01 -1.87 -52.09
CA PHE A 28 -5.69 -0.67 -51.29
C PHE A 28 -5.91 0.67 -52.02
N THR A 29 -6.27 1.74 -51.29
CA THR A 29 -5.70 3.10 -51.44
C THR A 29 -5.86 3.94 -50.16
N GLU A 30 -4.81 4.69 -49.81
CA GLU A 30 -4.54 5.45 -48.57
C GLU A 30 -5.19 6.85 -48.50
N VAL A 31 -5.43 7.38 -47.28
CA VAL A 31 -5.27 8.82 -46.92
C VAL A 31 -4.81 8.94 -45.43
N PRO A 32 -3.87 9.83 -45.06
CA PRO A 32 -3.17 9.79 -43.77
C PRO A 32 -3.62 10.81 -42.70
N LYS A 33 -3.45 10.36 -41.43
CA LYS A 33 -3.05 11.06 -40.19
C LYS A 33 -3.90 12.22 -39.62
N THR A 34 -4.75 11.87 -38.66
CA THR A 34 -4.87 12.57 -37.36
C THR A 34 -4.89 11.53 -36.23
N ASN A 35 -3.86 11.51 -35.38
CA ASN A 35 -3.76 10.58 -34.24
C ASN A 35 -4.55 11.13 -33.05
N VAL A 36 -5.77 10.63 -32.88
CA VAL A 36 -6.49 10.61 -31.61
C VAL A 36 -6.37 9.18 -31.09
N TYR A 37 -5.51 8.94 -30.10
CA TYR A 37 -5.47 7.65 -29.39
C TYR A 37 -6.68 7.58 -28.47
N THR A 38 -7.78 7.01 -28.98
CA THR A 38 -8.84 6.44 -28.14
C THR A 38 -8.64 4.94 -28.06
N ASN A 39 -8.58 4.44 -26.83
CA ASN A 39 -8.33 3.05 -26.49
C ASN A 39 -9.45 2.16 -27.06
N LYS A 40 -9.11 1.33 -28.05
CA LYS A 40 -10.03 0.35 -28.67
C LYS A 40 -10.34 -0.77 -27.68
N ARG A 41 -11.60 -0.83 -27.22
CA ARG A 41 -12.22 -2.10 -26.80
C ARG A 41 -12.52 -2.93 -28.05
N ILE A 42 -11.98 -4.14 -28.11
CA ILE A 42 -12.34 -5.14 -29.12
C ILE A 42 -13.77 -5.60 -28.82
N PHE A 43 -14.73 -5.18 -29.63
CA PHE A 43 -16.10 -5.71 -29.63
C PHE A 43 -16.19 -6.86 -30.63
N CYS A 44 -16.51 -8.06 -30.14
CA CYS A 44 -16.93 -9.17 -31.00
C CYS A 44 -18.41 -8.97 -31.35
N HIS A 45 -18.70 -8.65 -32.62
CA HIS A 45 -20.07 -8.49 -33.11
C HIS A 45 -20.65 -9.86 -33.52
N CYS A 46 -21.72 -10.29 -32.85
CA CYS A 46 -22.74 -11.15 -33.44
C CYS A 46 -24.07 -10.38 -33.49
N GLY A 47 -24.83 -10.56 -34.57
CA GLY A 47 -25.87 -9.63 -35.04
C GLY A 47 -27.15 -9.54 -34.19
N ARG A 48 -27.59 -8.29 -34.01
CA ARG A 48 -28.96 -7.71 -33.78
C ARG A 48 -30.14 -8.68 -33.97
N LEU A 49 -31.20 -8.74 -33.13
CA LEU A 49 -32.19 -7.70 -32.81
C LEU A 49 -33.21 -8.22 -31.77
N VAL A 50 -33.84 -7.28 -31.06
CA VAL A 50 -35.07 -7.34 -30.22
C VAL A 50 -34.90 -7.75 -28.75
N GLY A 51 -35.00 -6.73 -27.88
CA GLY A 51 -35.16 -6.86 -26.45
C GLY A 51 -34.30 -5.84 -25.71
N ASN A 52 -34.88 -4.71 -25.31
CA ASN A 52 -34.30 -3.85 -24.28
C ASN A 52 -34.24 -4.66 -22.97
N ILE A 53 -33.19 -5.45 -22.78
CA ILE A 53 -32.78 -5.90 -21.46
C ILE A 53 -31.70 -4.91 -21.04
N LEU A 54 -32.12 -3.92 -20.27
CA LEU A 54 -31.21 -3.16 -19.41
C LEU A 54 -30.56 -4.17 -18.47
N TYR A 55 -29.39 -4.70 -18.82
CA TYR A 55 -28.49 -5.28 -17.82
C TYR A 55 -27.83 -4.14 -17.05
N TYR A 56 -28.63 -3.48 -16.19
CA TYR A 56 -28.15 -2.61 -15.14
C TYR A 56 -28.50 -3.28 -13.81
N THR A 57 -27.59 -4.13 -13.34
CA THR A 57 -27.61 -4.62 -11.96
C THR A 57 -26.18 -4.67 -11.43
N ARG A 58 -25.51 -3.51 -11.28
CA ARG A 58 -24.54 -3.34 -10.20
C ARG A 58 -25.38 -3.02 -8.96
N VAL A 59 -25.88 -4.04 -8.25
CA VAL A 59 -26.87 -3.82 -7.18
C VAL A 59 -26.15 -3.80 -5.84
N GLY A 60 -25.87 -2.59 -5.36
CA GLY A 60 -25.41 -2.24 -4.03
C GLY A 60 -24.94 -0.79 -4.03
N GLU A 61 -25.50 0.07 -3.17
CA GLU A 61 -24.94 1.40 -2.93
C GLU A 61 -23.58 1.27 -2.23
N LYS A 62 -22.64 2.17 -2.52
CA LYS A 62 -21.35 2.20 -1.83
C LYS A 62 -21.58 2.45 -0.34
N ILE A 63 -20.83 1.75 0.51
CA ILE A 63 -20.84 1.98 1.95
C ILE A 63 -19.99 3.21 2.23
N LYS A 64 -20.57 4.18 2.94
CA LYS A 64 -19.78 5.27 3.48
C LYS A 64 -18.96 4.76 4.67
N VAL A 65 -17.64 4.80 4.56
CA VAL A 65 -16.73 4.40 5.64
C VAL A 65 -16.05 5.65 6.18
N THR A 66 -16.51 6.12 7.33
CA THR A 66 -15.94 7.30 7.99
C THR A 66 -14.92 6.86 9.04
N ILE A 67 -13.67 7.30 8.90
CA ILE A 67 -12.56 6.92 9.77
C ILE A 67 -12.10 8.16 10.52
N TYR A 68 -12.23 8.14 11.85
CA TYR A 68 -11.78 9.17 12.78
C TYR A 68 -10.44 8.73 13.37
N TYR A 69 -9.40 9.53 13.24
CA TYR A 69 -8.05 9.07 13.56
C TYR A 69 -7.10 10.18 14.05
N GLU A 70 -5.99 9.73 14.64
CA GLU A 70 -4.81 10.53 14.96
C GLU A 70 -3.62 10.09 14.11
N THR A 71 -2.83 11.06 13.65
CA THR A 71 -1.74 10.79 12.70
C THR A 71 -0.52 10.11 13.32
N LEU A 72 -0.11 10.43 14.56
CA LEU A 72 1.12 9.86 15.16
C LEU A 72 0.91 8.63 16.05
N ASN A 73 -0.34 8.19 16.25
CA ASN A 73 -0.61 7.05 17.11
C ASN A 73 -0.27 5.72 16.41
N ALA A 74 0.54 4.87 17.07
CA ALA A 74 1.02 3.60 16.49
C ALA A 74 -0.11 2.61 16.09
N VAL A 75 -1.24 2.61 16.82
CA VAL A 75 -2.41 1.78 16.48
C VAL A 75 -3.08 2.29 15.20
N ASN A 76 -3.18 3.61 15.04
CA ASN A 76 -3.74 4.22 13.83
C ASN A 76 -2.85 3.92 12.64
N ARG A 77 -1.54 4.08 12.79
CA ARG A 77 -0.58 3.70 11.74
C ARG A 77 -0.78 2.26 11.30
N LYS A 78 -0.83 1.32 12.26
CA LYS A 78 -1.06 -0.09 11.95
C LYS A 78 -2.37 -0.29 11.20
N PHE A 79 -3.45 0.34 11.65
CA PHE A 79 -4.76 0.29 11.00
C PHE A 79 -4.71 0.82 9.56
N PHE A 80 -4.05 1.95 9.29
CA PHE A 80 -3.95 2.51 7.95
C PHE A 80 -3.10 1.67 6.99
N VAL A 81 -2.07 1.00 7.52
CA VAL A 81 -1.19 0.13 6.74
C VAL A 81 -1.83 -1.24 6.51
N GLU A 82 -2.48 -1.84 7.50
CA GLU A 82 -2.96 -3.23 7.43
C GLU A 82 -4.45 -3.37 7.08
N GLU A 83 -5.28 -2.34 7.32
CA GLU A 83 -6.74 -2.40 7.11
C GLU A 83 -7.19 -1.47 5.99
N VAL A 84 -6.81 -0.19 6.05
CA VAL A 84 -7.26 0.81 5.07
C VAL A 84 -6.66 0.55 3.69
N ARG A 85 -5.38 0.14 3.61
CA ARG A 85 -4.73 -0.16 2.34
C ARG A 85 -5.43 -1.29 1.58
N PRO A 86 -5.68 -2.48 2.17
CA PRO A 86 -6.48 -3.50 1.52
C PRO A 86 -7.89 -3.03 1.12
N ALA A 87 -8.53 -2.18 1.93
CA ALA A 87 -9.83 -1.63 1.56
C ALA A 87 -9.75 -0.76 0.29
N ILE A 88 -8.71 0.08 0.15
CA ILE A 88 -8.46 0.90 -1.05
C ILE A 88 -8.18 0.00 -2.27
N ASP A 89 -7.40 -1.07 -2.10
CA ASP A 89 -6.97 -1.90 -3.22
C ASP A 89 -8.08 -2.83 -3.71
N TYR A 90 -8.83 -3.44 -2.79
CA TYR A 90 -9.75 -4.54 -3.12
C TYR A 90 -11.24 -4.17 -3.03
N LEU A 91 -11.60 -3.12 -2.29
CA LEU A 91 -13.01 -2.78 -2.01
C LEU A 91 -13.44 -1.41 -2.58
N TRP A 92 -12.58 -0.71 -3.32
CA TRP A 92 -12.85 0.64 -3.84
C TRP A 92 -14.20 0.80 -4.57
N GLU A 93 -14.62 -0.22 -5.32
CA GLU A 93 -15.88 -0.20 -6.08
C GLU A 93 -17.13 -0.21 -5.19
N ILE A 94 -17.01 -0.63 -3.92
CA ILE A 94 -18.14 -0.77 -2.99
C ILE A 94 -18.06 0.15 -1.76
N ILE A 95 -17.04 1.01 -1.67
CA ILE A 95 -16.86 1.94 -0.54
C ILE A 95 -16.74 3.40 -1.01
N ASP A 96 -17.12 4.31 -0.14
CA ASP A 96 -16.83 5.74 -0.18
C ASP A 96 -16.12 6.12 1.12
N LEU A 97 -14.80 6.34 1.06
CA LEU A 97 -13.97 6.63 2.23
C LEU A 97 -14.07 8.11 2.62
N ASP A 98 -14.39 8.38 3.89
CA ASP A 98 -14.38 9.72 4.50
C ASP A 98 -13.36 9.74 5.65
N PHE A 99 -12.28 10.50 5.49
CA PHE A 99 -11.19 10.59 6.46
C PHE A 99 -11.38 11.81 7.38
N VAL A 100 -11.20 11.63 8.68
CA VAL A 100 -11.36 12.67 9.70
C VAL A 100 -10.12 12.72 10.62
N PRO A 101 -9.04 13.40 10.19
CA PRO A 101 -7.83 13.58 10.98
C PRO A 101 -8.04 14.60 12.12
N TYR A 102 -8.34 14.11 13.31
CA TYR A 102 -8.47 14.94 14.52
C TYR A 102 -8.26 14.10 15.78
N GLY A 103 -9.04 13.03 15.93
CA GLY A 103 -8.93 12.10 17.06
C GLY A 103 -9.09 12.79 18.41
N ASN A 104 -8.09 12.68 19.29
CA ASN A 104 -8.08 13.35 20.59
C ASN A 104 -7.37 14.71 20.61
N THR A 105 -7.19 15.34 19.45
CA THR A 105 -6.88 16.77 19.42
C THR A 105 -7.96 17.56 20.17
N GLY A 106 -7.54 18.61 20.88
CA GLY A 106 -8.41 19.58 21.51
C GLY A 106 -8.06 20.99 21.07
N LYS A 107 -8.95 21.94 21.36
CA LYS A 107 -8.70 23.38 21.21
C LYS A 107 -7.89 23.92 22.38
N ASP A 108 -6.99 24.84 22.10
CA ASP A 108 -6.31 25.62 23.13
C ASP A 108 -7.30 26.63 23.75
N PRO A 109 -7.58 26.56 25.07
CA PRO A 109 -8.50 27.49 25.74
C PRO A 109 -8.06 28.95 25.71
N GLU A 110 -6.76 29.22 25.54
CA GLU A 110 -6.21 30.57 25.53
C GLU A 110 -6.13 31.15 24.11
N ASN A 111 -6.14 30.30 23.09
CA ASN A 111 -6.13 30.69 21.68
C ASN A 111 -6.88 29.67 20.83
N GLU A 112 -8.13 29.97 20.48
CA GLU A 112 -8.98 29.08 19.67
C GLU A 112 -8.41 28.75 18.28
N ASN A 113 -7.38 29.46 17.80
CA ASN A 113 -6.66 29.15 16.56
C ASN A 113 -5.55 28.11 16.73
N ASN A 114 -5.26 27.71 17.96
CA ASN A 114 -4.27 26.71 18.31
C ASN A 114 -4.96 25.39 18.72
N TYR A 115 -4.22 24.30 18.49
CA TYR A 115 -4.67 22.95 18.78
C TYR A 115 -3.69 22.29 19.75
N ILE A 116 -4.22 21.51 20.69
CA ILE A 116 -3.46 20.71 21.65
C ILE A 116 -3.59 19.25 21.21
N CYS A 117 -2.49 18.65 20.77
CA CYS A 117 -2.46 17.26 20.33
C CYS A 117 -1.74 16.35 21.33
N PRO A 118 -2.18 15.09 21.54
CA PRO A 118 -1.54 14.14 22.44
C PRO A 118 -0.03 13.90 22.19
N PHE A 119 0.40 13.99 20.92
CA PHE A 119 1.80 13.84 20.51
C PHE A 119 2.45 15.17 20.09
N GLY A 120 1.92 16.29 20.60
CA GLY A 120 2.46 17.64 20.40
C GLY A 120 2.28 18.18 18.97
N ASP A 121 3.00 19.26 18.67
CA ASP A 121 2.83 20.08 17.46
C ASP A 121 3.01 19.28 16.17
N LYS A 122 3.86 18.24 16.19
CA LYS A 122 4.06 17.36 15.03
C LYS A 122 2.75 16.67 14.61
N GLN A 123 1.98 16.15 15.56
CA GLN A 123 0.67 15.56 15.26
C GLN A 123 -0.32 16.63 14.80
N CYS A 124 -0.32 17.80 15.43
CA CYS A 124 -1.22 18.87 15.02
C CYS A 124 -0.95 19.32 13.57
N LEU A 125 0.32 19.45 13.20
CA LEU A 125 0.73 19.75 11.83
C LEU A 125 0.34 18.62 10.86
N ALA A 126 0.56 17.36 11.22
CA ALA A 126 0.19 16.21 10.38
C ALA A 126 -1.33 16.10 10.20
N ASN A 127 -2.12 16.30 11.27
CA ASN A 127 -3.58 16.37 11.20
C ASN A 127 -4.02 17.50 10.25
N LYS A 128 -3.43 18.69 10.37
CA LYS A 128 -3.74 19.85 9.51
C LYS A 128 -3.38 19.57 8.04
N VAL A 129 -2.23 18.97 7.75
CA VAL A 129 -1.84 18.60 6.37
C VAL A 129 -2.85 17.66 5.74
N GLN A 130 -3.25 16.61 6.45
CA GLN A 130 -4.26 15.68 5.93
C GLN A 130 -5.64 16.34 5.85
N ALA A 131 -6.01 17.19 6.80
CA ALA A 131 -7.26 17.96 6.74
C ALA A 131 -7.29 18.90 5.52
N CYS A 132 -6.17 19.54 5.17
CA CYS A 132 -6.02 20.32 3.95
C CYS A 132 -6.16 19.47 2.68
N ALA A 133 -5.47 18.32 2.61
CA ALA A 133 -5.57 17.41 1.47
C ALA A 133 -7.01 16.95 1.21
N ILE A 134 -7.77 16.69 2.28
CA ILE A 134 -9.19 16.32 2.22
C ILE A 134 -10.07 17.53 1.92
N GLY A 135 -9.79 18.67 2.53
CA GLY A 135 -10.59 19.88 2.43
C GLY A 135 -10.60 20.46 1.02
N ILE A 136 -9.40 20.65 0.44
CA ILE A 136 -9.21 21.26 -0.89
C ILE A 136 -10.02 20.54 -1.97
N ILE A 137 -10.00 19.20 -2.00
CA ILE A 137 -10.71 18.43 -3.03
C ILE A 137 -12.24 18.46 -2.86
N ASN A 138 -12.73 18.82 -1.68
CA ASN A 138 -14.16 18.91 -1.37
C ASN A 138 -14.69 20.34 -1.49
N GLU A 139 -13.82 21.32 -1.78
CA GLU A 139 -14.25 22.68 -2.06
C GLU A 139 -14.77 22.80 -3.50
N GLY A 140 -16.06 23.14 -3.63
CA GLY A 140 -16.68 23.41 -4.92
C GLY A 140 -17.39 22.19 -5.51
N GLN A 141 -16.91 21.69 -6.65
CA GLN A 141 -17.55 20.55 -7.32
C GLN A 141 -17.18 19.25 -6.62
N PRO A 142 -18.10 18.25 -6.57
CA PRO A 142 -17.77 16.95 -6.02
C PRO A 142 -16.52 16.35 -6.72
N PRO A 143 -15.53 15.86 -5.96
CA PRO A 143 -14.31 15.30 -6.54
C PRO A 143 -14.62 14.03 -7.32
N THR A 144 -13.83 13.76 -8.37
CA THR A 144 -13.93 12.49 -9.09
C THR A 144 -13.42 11.33 -8.24
N GLU A 145 -13.78 10.10 -8.60
CA GLU A 145 -13.33 8.90 -7.88
C GLU A 145 -11.80 8.75 -7.94
N GLU A 146 -11.16 9.19 -9.03
CA GLU A 146 -9.70 9.20 -9.14
C GLU A 146 -9.05 10.16 -8.12
N VAL A 147 -9.62 11.36 -7.95
CA VAL A 147 -9.12 12.35 -6.99
C VAL A 147 -9.31 11.85 -5.55
N LYS A 148 -10.48 11.27 -5.23
CA LYS A 148 -10.72 10.66 -3.92
C LYS A 148 -9.73 9.52 -3.64
N LYS A 149 -9.45 8.68 -4.64
CA LYS A 149 -8.47 7.59 -4.50
C LYS A 149 -7.06 8.14 -4.30
N GLY A 150 -6.69 9.21 -5.00
CA GLY A 150 -5.44 9.93 -4.80
C GLY A 150 -5.26 10.43 -3.37
N VAL A 151 -6.30 11.06 -2.78
CA VAL A 151 -6.27 11.48 -1.37
C VAL A 151 -6.17 10.29 -0.41
N ALA A 152 -6.87 9.19 -0.69
CA ALA A 152 -6.77 7.98 0.14
C ALA A 152 -5.35 7.38 0.12
N LEU A 153 -4.70 7.36 -1.04
CA LEU A 153 -3.32 6.92 -1.21
C LEU A 153 -2.32 7.89 -0.56
N PHE A 154 -2.56 9.20 -0.65
CA PHE A 154 -1.78 10.22 0.07
C PHE A 154 -1.84 10.01 1.60
N VAL A 155 -3.04 9.86 2.17
CA VAL A 155 -3.23 9.61 3.60
C VAL A 155 -2.54 8.31 4.02
N HIS A 156 -2.70 7.23 3.26
CA HIS A 156 -2.01 5.97 3.53
C HIS A 156 -0.47 6.13 3.47
N CYS A 157 0.06 6.85 2.47
CA CYS A 157 1.48 7.15 2.37
C CYS A 157 1.97 7.91 3.60
N MET A 158 1.25 8.95 4.04
CA MET A 158 1.59 9.69 5.26
C MET A 158 1.66 8.76 6.49
N PHE A 159 0.79 7.75 6.62
CA PHE A 159 0.84 6.77 7.71
C PHE A 159 1.94 5.72 7.59
N LYS A 160 2.37 5.37 6.37
CA LYS A 160 3.55 4.52 6.19
C LYS A 160 4.79 5.13 6.84
N ASN A 161 4.81 6.44 7.06
CA ASN A 161 5.89 7.20 7.65
C ASN A 161 5.82 7.30 9.19
N LYS A 162 6.36 6.31 9.94
CA LYS A 162 6.23 6.21 11.43
C LYS A 162 6.66 7.45 12.18
N LYS A 163 7.75 8.08 11.78
CA LYS A 163 8.31 9.18 12.56
C LYS A 163 7.72 10.54 12.21
N MET A 164 7.12 10.66 11.01
CA MET A 164 6.74 11.93 10.37
C MET A 164 7.72 13.04 10.76
N GLU A 165 9.01 12.74 10.65
CA GLU A 165 10.04 13.44 11.41
C GLU A 165 10.16 14.87 10.85
N ASP A 166 10.02 14.99 9.53
CA ASP A 166 9.79 16.23 8.78
C ASP A 166 8.64 16.10 7.77
N ILE A 167 7.48 16.64 8.15
CA ILE A 167 6.28 16.72 7.31
C ILE A 167 6.54 17.50 6.00
N SER A 168 7.52 18.40 6.00
CA SER A 168 7.92 19.18 4.82
C SER A 168 8.64 18.33 3.76
N LEU A 169 9.12 17.15 4.13
CA LEU A 169 9.70 16.16 3.21
C LEU A 169 8.70 15.07 2.85
N VAL A 170 7.97 14.55 3.86
CA VAL A 170 7.00 13.46 3.67
C VAL A 170 5.80 13.91 2.83
N GLY A 171 5.24 15.08 3.11
CA GLY A 171 4.09 15.60 2.40
C GLY A 171 4.27 15.72 0.89
N PRO A 172 5.31 16.43 0.38
CA PRO A 172 5.57 16.50 -1.05
C PRO A 172 5.85 15.12 -1.65
N HIS A 173 6.59 14.26 -0.94
CA HIS A 173 6.84 12.90 -1.41
C HIS A 173 5.53 12.15 -1.64
N CYS A 174 4.64 12.11 -0.65
CA CYS A 174 3.36 11.41 -0.74
C CYS A 174 2.39 12.00 -1.77
N ALA A 175 2.47 13.31 -2.05
CA ALA A 175 1.68 13.94 -3.11
C ALA A 175 2.16 13.49 -4.51
N THR A 176 3.47 13.37 -4.70
CA THR A 176 4.03 13.08 -6.04
C THR A 176 3.90 11.63 -6.52
N LEU A 177 3.59 10.67 -5.64
CA LEU A 177 3.69 9.24 -5.96
C LEU A 177 2.54 8.69 -6.81
N ASP A 178 1.30 9.17 -6.66
CA ASP A 178 0.11 8.46 -7.16
C ASP A 178 -1.04 9.38 -7.61
N LEU A 179 -0.82 10.22 -8.63
CA LEU A 179 -1.86 11.04 -9.29
C LEU A 179 -2.39 12.24 -8.48
N PHE A 180 -1.71 12.63 -7.40
CA PHE A 180 -2.13 13.70 -6.50
C PHE A 180 -1.10 14.85 -6.42
N ASP A 181 -0.87 15.55 -7.53
CA ASP A 181 0.11 16.66 -7.62
C ASP A 181 -0.42 17.97 -7.01
N GLU A 182 -0.91 17.91 -5.78
CA GLU A 182 -1.57 19.02 -5.08
C GLU A 182 -0.74 19.57 -3.90
N TRP A 183 0.53 19.15 -3.78
CA TRP A 183 1.38 19.63 -2.67
C TRP A 183 1.43 21.16 -2.55
N PRO A 184 1.59 21.95 -3.63
CA PRO A 184 1.57 23.40 -3.53
C PRO A 184 0.29 23.93 -2.88
N SER A 185 -0.87 23.42 -3.30
CA SER A 185 -2.20 23.76 -2.76
C SER A 185 -2.31 23.38 -1.28
N ILE A 186 -1.83 22.19 -0.91
CA ILE A 186 -1.82 21.71 0.48
C ILE A 186 -0.93 22.58 1.35
N ALA A 187 0.28 22.89 0.90
CA ALA A 187 1.23 23.72 1.63
C ALA A 187 0.68 25.14 1.85
N GLU A 188 0.03 25.72 0.82
CA GLU A 188 -0.65 27.01 0.94
C GLU A 188 -1.79 26.95 1.97
N CYS A 189 -2.64 25.93 1.91
CA CYS A 189 -3.71 25.72 2.88
C CYS A 189 -3.18 25.61 4.32
N VAL A 190 -2.11 24.83 4.53
CA VAL A 190 -1.50 24.60 5.85
C VAL A 190 -0.97 25.91 6.45
N ALA A 191 -0.33 26.74 5.63
CA ALA A 191 0.18 28.04 6.03
C ALA A 191 -0.92 29.11 6.19
N GLY A 192 -2.05 28.93 5.49
CA GLY A 192 -3.17 29.86 5.45
C GLY A 192 -4.23 29.64 6.53
N VAL A 193 -5.30 30.44 6.43
CA VAL A 193 -6.49 30.35 7.30
C VAL A 193 -7.31 29.09 7.03
N ASP A 194 -7.23 28.55 5.80
CA ASP A 194 -7.98 27.36 5.41
C ASP A 194 -7.52 26.11 6.19
N GLY A 195 -6.25 26.03 6.58
CA GLY A 195 -5.76 24.95 7.44
C GLY A 195 -6.48 24.90 8.78
N ASN A 196 -6.78 26.05 9.39
CA ASN A 196 -7.57 26.07 10.63
C ASN A 196 -9.03 25.70 10.34
N LYS A 197 -9.63 26.30 9.30
CA LYS A 197 -11.00 26.02 8.87
C LYS A 197 -11.24 24.52 8.63
N PHE A 198 -10.37 23.83 7.90
CA PHE A 198 -10.55 22.39 7.66
C PHE A 198 -10.29 21.56 8.92
N THR A 199 -9.38 21.99 9.79
CA THR A 199 -9.18 21.32 11.09
C THR A 199 -10.43 21.46 11.98
N ASP A 200 -11.08 22.63 11.99
CA ASP A 200 -12.36 22.87 12.67
C ASP A 200 -13.49 21.98 12.13
N GLN A 201 -13.50 21.74 10.81
CA GLN A 201 -14.46 20.80 10.22
C GLN A 201 -14.22 19.36 10.70
N MET A 202 -12.96 18.93 10.86
CA MET A 202 -12.64 17.61 11.42
C MET A 202 -13.02 17.50 12.89
N GLU A 203 -12.86 18.58 13.68
CA GLU A 203 -13.39 18.67 15.04
C GLU A 203 -14.90 18.50 15.07
N ALA A 204 -15.63 19.28 14.27
CA ALA A 204 -17.08 19.26 14.22
C ALA A 204 -17.63 17.88 13.83
N LYS A 205 -16.91 17.12 12.99
CA LYS A 205 -17.23 15.72 12.68
C LYS A 205 -16.93 14.77 13.86
N THR A 206 -15.89 15.03 14.64
CA THR A 206 -15.40 14.13 15.70
C THR A 206 -16.17 14.28 17.01
N THR A 207 -16.59 15.50 17.38
CA THR A 207 -17.27 15.78 18.65
C THR A 207 -18.53 14.93 18.87
N PRO A 208 -19.48 14.84 17.90
CA PRO A 208 -20.69 14.02 18.08
C PRO A 208 -20.39 12.53 18.25
N ILE A 209 -19.25 12.05 17.74
CA ILE A 209 -18.83 10.67 17.88
C ILE A 209 -18.34 10.38 19.30
N LYS A 210 -17.53 11.27 19.88
CA LYS A 210 -17.11 11.17 21.29
C LYS A 210 -18.32 11.14 22.23
N ASP A 211 -19.30 12.01 21.97
CA ASP A 211 -20.57 12.06 22.72
C ASP A 211 -21.35 10.74 22.60
N SER A 212 -21.45 10.19 21.38
CA SER A 212 -22.15 8.93 21.11
C SER A 212 -21.49 7.74 21.81
N LEU A 213 -20.17 7.75 21.94
CA LEU A 213 -19.39 6.76 22.67
C LEU A 213 -19.40 6.97 24.20
N LYS A 214 -19.99 8.09 24.67
CA LYS A 214 -20.00 8.52 26.08
C LYS A 214 -18.59 8.53 26.68
N ASN A 215 -17.62 9.01 25.90
CA ASN A 215 -16.23 9.10 26.30
C ASN A 215 -15.62 10.40 25.77
N ASP A 216 -14.89 11.11 26.63
CA ASP A 216 -14.21 12.37 26.28
C ASP A 216 -13.08 12.16 25.26
N SER A 217 -12.67 10.90 25.05
CA SER A 217 -11.61 10.53 24.12
C SER A 217 -11.96 9.28 23.30
N LEU A 218 -11.48 9.23 22.06
CA LEU A 218 -11.46 8.01 21.25
C LEU A 218 -10.37 7.08 21.75
N LYS A 219 -10.67 5.78 21.89
CA LYS A 219 -9.69 4.75 22.25
C LYS A 219 -8.57 4.72 21.22
N ASN A 220 -7.33 4.95 21.65
CA ASN A 220 -6.16 5.13 20.78
C ASN A 220 -6.29 6.25 19.74
N GLY A 221 -7.26 7.15 19.86
CA GLY A 221 -7.52 8.16 18.84
C GLY A 221 -8.24 7.65 17.59
N LEU A 222 -8.74 6.40 17.58
CA LEU A 222 -9.31 5.73 16.40
C LEU A 222 -10.78 5.37 16.60
N ALA A 223 -11.60 5.63 15.59
CA ALA A 223 -12.97 5.09 15.47
C ALA A 223 -13.35 4.94 14.00
N VAL A 224 -14.22 3.97 13.69
CA VAL A 224 -14.74 3.73 12.34
C VAL A 224 -16.26 3.67 12.40
N GLN A 225 -16.91 4.43 11.52
CA GLN A 225 -18.36 4.41 11.32
C GLN A 225 -18.68 3.91 9.90
N LEU A 226 -19.53 2.89 9.81
CA LEU A 226 -20.07 2.39 8.54
C LEU A 226 -21.49 2.95 8.35
N ASP A 227 -21.69 3.74 7.30
CA ASP A 227 -22.92 4.50 7.05
C ASP A 227 -23.37 5.27 8.30
N SER A 228 -24.60 5.03 8.76
CA SER A 228 -25.16 5.57 10.00
C SER A 228 -25.28 4.51 11.09
N GLN A 229 -24.53 3.41 10.98
CA GLN A 229 -24.51 2.36 12.00
C GLN A 229 -23.81 2.85 13.28
N PRO A 230 -24.12 2.24 14.45
CA PRO A 230 -23.36 2.47 15.67
C PRO A 230 -21.88 2.16 15.45
N ILE A 231 -21.01 2.95 16.07
CA ILE A 231 -19.57 2.71 16.06
C ILE A 231 -19.26 1.53 16.98
N THR A 232 -18.48 0.58 16.46
CA THR A 232 -18.09 -0.63 17.18
C THR A 232 -16.59 -0.88 17.03
N GLU A 233 -16.01 -1.70 17.92
CA GLU A 233 -14.57 -2.01 17.85
C GLU A 233 -14.22 -2.96 16.70
N GLU A 234 -15.19 -3.74 16.19
CA GLU A 234 -14.98 -4.73 15.12
C GLU A 234 -14.43 -4.08 13.85
N ALA A 235 -14.96 -2.91 13.46
CA ALA A 235 -14.50 -2.20 12.28
C ALA A 235 -13.05 -1.67 12.41
N THR A 236 -12.58 -1.44 13.64
CA THR A 236 -11.16 -1.09 13.90
C THR A 236 -10.23 -2.30 13.97
N GLN A 237 -10.77 -3.52 14.10
CA GLN A 237 -10.00 -4.76 14.22
C GLN A 237 -9.89 -5.52 12.88
N ASP A 238 -10.98 -5.49 12.09
CA ASP A 238 -11.06 -6.09 10.76
C ASP A 238 -12.00 -5.26 9.88
N LEU A 239 -11.44 -4.23 9.24
CA LEU A 239 -12.20 -3.26 8.45
C LEU A 239 -12.83 -3.93 7.22
N VAL A 240 -12.05 -4.77 6.54
CA VAL A 240 -12.48 -5.50 5.33
C VAL A 240 -13.70 -6.36 5.66
N LYS A 241 -13.64 -7.14 6.74
CA LYS A 241 -14.77 -7.95 7.18
C LYS A 241 -15.97 -7.08 7.53
N ALA A 242 -15.78 -6.00 8.28
CA ALA A 242 -16.89 -5.13 8.68
C ALA A 242 -17.59 -4.50 7.47
N ILE A 243 -16.83 -4.02 6.47
CA ILE A 243 -17.38 -3.51 5.20
C ILE A 243 -18.14 -4.64 4.46
N CYS A 244 -17.53 -5.82 4.33
CA CYS A 244 -18.14 -6.92 3.63
C CYS A 244 -19.43 -7.43 4.31
N ASP A 245 -19.50 -7.40 5.64
CA ASP A 245 -20.70 -7.77 6.39
C ASP A 245 -21.81 -6.71 6.23
N ALA A 246 -21.45 -5.43 6.24
CA ALA A 246 -22.37 -4.32 6.04
C ALA A 246 -22.87 -4.19 4.59
N PHE A 247 -22.11 -4.67 3.60
CA PHE A 247 -22.48 -4.55 2.19
C PHE A 247 -23.71 -5.39 1.85
N THR A 248 -24.78 -4.71 1.42
CA THR A 248 -26.06 -5.32 1.06
C THR A 248 -26.16 -5.70 -0.42
N GLY A 249 -25.13 -5.39 -1.21
CA GLY A 249 -25.14 -5.68 -2.64
C GLY A 249 -25.04 -7.18 -2.95
N THR A 250 -25.61 -7.57 -4.10
CA THR A 250 -25.76 -8.98 -4.49
C THR A 250 -24.45 -9.62 -4.94
N GLU A 251 -23.52 -8.82 -5.49
CA GLU A 251 -22.20 -9.26 -5.92
C GLU A 251 -21.13 -8.64 -5.02
N LYS A 252 -20.60 -9.44 -4.08
CA LYS A 252 -19.50 -9.02 -3.20
C LYS A 252 -18.15 -9.18 -3.91
N PRO A 253 -17.20 -8.24 -3.75
CA PRO A 253 -15.82 -8.42 -4.22
C PRO A 253 -15.21 -9.72 -3.70
N GLU A 254 -14.32 -10.35 -4.47
CA GLU A 254 -13.68 -11.62 -4.11
C GLU A 254 -13.03 -11.57 -2.72
N ARG A 255 -12.44 -10.42 -2.36
CA ARG A 255 -11.82 -10.19 -1.06
C ARG A 255 -12.78 -10.44 0.13
N CYS A 256 -14.09 -10.26 -0.05
CA CYS A 256 -15.10 -10.54 0.98
C CYS A 256 -15.28 -12.03 1.29
N ASN A 257 -14.86 -12.92 0.37
CA ASN A 257 -14.96 -14.37 0.55
C ASN A 257 -13.68 -14.97 1.14
N VAL A 258 -12.66 -14.15 1.38
CA VAL A 258 -11.36 -14.55 1.92
C VAL A 258 -11.29 -14.11 3.37
N ALA A 259 -11.31 -15.06 4.30
CA ALA A 259 -11.06 -14.75 5.71
C ALA A 259 -9.71 -14.04 5.86
N LYS A 260 -9.60 -13.12 6.83
CA LYS A 260 -8.32 -12.52 7.20
C LYS A 260 -7.36 -13.63 7.68
N GLY A 261 -6.55 -14.12 6.75
CA GLY A 261 -5.57 -15.17 6.98
C GLY A 261 -4.29 -14.58 7.56
N ALA A 262 -3.47 -15.44 8.17
CA ALA A 262 -2.10 -15.08 8.46
C ALA A 262 -1.38 -14.75 7.13
N LYS A 263 -0.50 -13.74 7.15
CA LYS A 263 0.38 -13.49 6.02
C LYS A 263 1.22 -14.75 5.73
N VAL A 264 1.51 -14.99 4.46
CA VAL A 264 2.40 -16.05 4.03
C VAL A 264 3.81 -15.72 4.51
N GLN A 265 4.38 -16.58 5.34
CA GLN A 265 5.78 -16.45 5.73
C GLN A 265 6.67 -16.76 4.51
N LEU A 266 7.37 -15.75 3.99
CA LEU A 266 8.35 -15.90 2.92
C LEU A 266 9.75 -15.72 3.50
N SER A 267 10.47 -16.82 3.65
CA SER A 267 11.88 -16.79 4.07
C SER A 267 12.78 -16.97 2.84
N VAL A 268 13.61 -15.98 2.55
CA VAL A 268 14.56 -15.99 1.43
C VAL A 268 15.97 -16.18 1.98
N PHE A 269 16.55 -17.36 1.75
CA PHE A 269 17.94 -17.67 2.06
C PHE A 269 18.78 -17.42 0.82
N TYR A 270 19.77 -16.55 0.92
CA TYR A 270 20.51 -16.13 -0.27
C TYR A 270 21.96 -15.77 0.01
N GLU A 271 22.73 -15.78 -1.07
CA GLU A 271 24.12 -15.34 -1.13
C GLU A 271 24.21 -14.06 -1.96
N THR A 272 24.83 -13.02 -1.42
CA THR A 272 24.69 -11.63 -1.91
C THR A 272 25.29 -11.38 -3.30
N LEU A 273 26.34 -12.10 -3.69
CA LEU A 273 27.02 -11.93 -4.99
C LEU A 273 26.60 -12.96 -6.06
N ASN A 274 25.60 -13.79 -5.75
CA ASN A 274 25.14 -14.82 -6.67
C ASN A 274 24.24 -14.23 -7.78
N THR A 275 24.42 -14.69 -9.03
CA THR A 275 23.66 -14.16 -10.19
C THR A 275 22.17 -14.50 -10.11
N ASP A 276 21.81 -15.67 -9.58
CA ASP A 276 20.41 -16.07 -9.41
C ASP A 276 19.73 -15.28 -8.29
N THR A 277 20.45 -15.03 -7.18
CA THR A 277 20.02 -14.08 -6.14
C THR A 277 19.68 -12.73 -6.76
N ARG A 278 20.59 -12.16 -7.56
CA ARG A 278 20.38 -10.87 -8.22
C ARG A 278 19.12 -10.90 -9.07
N ASN A 279 18.97 -11.91 -9.93
CA ASN A 279 17.82 -12.01 -10.82
C ASN A 279 16.50 -12.14 -10.04
N TYR A 280 16.51 -12.84 -8.90
CA TYR A 280 15.36 -12.96 -8.02
C TYR A 280 14.95 -11.60 -7.43
N PHE A 281 15.88 -10.84 -6.86
CA PHE A 281 15.56 -9.52 -6.28
C PHE A 281 15.10 -8.52 -7.36
N ASP A 282 15.84 -8.42 -8.47
CA ASP A 282 15.62 -7.44 -9.54
C ASP A 282 14.33 -7.69 -10.35
N HIS A 283 14.04 -8.95 -10.68
CA HIS A 283 12.94 -9.29 -11.59
C HIS A 283 11.71 -9.87 -10.90
N GLN A 284 11.82 -10.37 -9.66
CA GLN A 284 10.71 -11.08 -8.99
C GLN A 284 10.28 -10.41 -7.69
N LEU A 285 11.20 -10.03 -6.81
CA LEU A 285 10.81 -9.50 -5.50
C LEU A 285 10.59 -7.99 -5.51
N GLN A 286 11.61 -7.19 -5.86
CA GLN A 286 11.57 -5.73 -5.74
C GLN A 286 10.42 -5.08 -6.53
N PRO A 287 10.16 -5.43 -7.81
CA PRO A 287 9.12 -4.76 -8.60
C PRO A 287 7.72 -5.02 -8.08
N PHE A 288 7.49 -6.18 -7.44
CA PHE A 288 6.17 -6.64 -7.03
C PHE A 288 5.93 -6.55 -5.53
N TYR A 289 6.93 -6.17 -4.74
CA TYR A 289 6.80 -6.17 -3.28
C TYR A 289 5.68 -5.25 -2.76
N HIS A 290 5.39 -4.15 -3.45
CA HIS A 290 4.27 -3.26 -3.14
C HIS A 290 2.88 -3.93 -3.19
N ILE A 291 2.75 -5.07 -3.86
CA ILE A 291 1.54 -5.90 -3.89
C ILE A 291 1.65 -7.01 -2.82
N LEU A 292 2.86 -7.52 -2.62
CA LEU A 292 3.12 -8.63 -1.69
C LEU A 292 3.10 -8.20 -0.22
N GLU A 293 3.37 -6.93 0.09
CA GLU A 293 3.46 -6.41 1.47
C GLU A 293 2.19 -6.71 2.30
N ASP A 294 1.02 -6.79 1.68
CA ASP A 294 -0.25 -7.07 2.34
C ASP A 294 -0.44 -8.56 2.66
N ILE A 295 0.23 -9.45 1.93
CA ILE A 295 -0.01 -10.90 1.98
C ILE A 295 1.23 -11.71 2.41
N VAL A 296 2.39 -11.08 2.50
CA VAL A 296 3.66 -11.72 2.86
C VAL A 296 4.27 -11.09 4.11
N ASP A 297 4.65 -11.93 5.07
CA ASP A 297 5.62 -11.57 6.10
C ASP A 297 6.99 -12.06 5.62
N ILE A 298 7.87 -11.14 5.25
CA ILE A 298 9.16 -11.47 4.64
C ILE A 298 10.26 -11.60 5.71
N ASP A 299 11.09 -12.63 5.56
CA ASP A 299 12.33 -12.83 6.30
C ASP A 299 13.46 -13.00 5.29
N LEU A 300 14.51 -12.18 5.39
CA LEU A 300 15.62 -12.16 4.45
C LEU A 300 16.88 -12.63 5.18
N ILE A 301 17.54 -13.67 4.68
CA ILE A 301 18.66 -14.34 5.37
C ILE A 301 19.89 -14.30 4.45
N PRO A 302 20.67 -13.20 4.47
CA PRO A 302 21.95 -13.11 3.77
C PRO A 302 23.01 -13.91 4.54
N TYR A 303 23.24 -15.14 4.11
CA TYR A 303 24.28 -16.02 4.68
C TYR A 303 24.88 -16.93 3.60
N GLY A 304 24.02 -17.50 2.75
CA GLY A 304 24.43 -18.34 1.63
C GLY A 304 25.19 -19.57 2.10
N ASN A 305 26.33 -19.83 1.47
CA ASN A 305 27.19 -20.98 1.78
C ASN A 305 28.35 -20.64 2.74
N THR A 306 28.22 -19.56 3.51
CA THR A 306 29.24 -19.20 4.50
C THR A 306 29.44 -20.35 5.49
N GLN A 307 30.70 -20.69 5.77
CA GLN A 307 31.05 -21.70 6.77
C GLN A 307 31.47 -21.03 8.08
N TYR A 308 31.17 -21.67 9.20
CA TYR A 308 31.60 -21.23 10.52
C TYR A 308 32.35 -22.34 11.24
N THR A 309 33.65 -22.15 11.47
CA THR A 309 34.53 -23.12 12.12
C THR A 309 35.54 -22.38 12.98
N ASP A 310 35.83 -22.90 14.18
CA ASP A 310 36.76 -22.30 15.15
C ASP A 310 36.48 -20.81 15.40
N ASP A 311 35.21 -20.49 15.66
CA ASP A 311 34.69 -19.14 15.89
C ASP A 311 34.95 -18.14 14.74
N LYS A 312 35.17 -18.63 13.52
CA LYS A 312 35.49 -17.82 12.35
C LYS A 312 34.55 -18.10 11.18
N PHE A 313 34.05 -17.02 10.57
CA PHE A 313 33.31 -17.07 9.30
C PHE A 313 34.28 -17.17 8.12
N THR A 314 33.99 -18.06 7.18
CA THR A 314 34.74 -18.23 5.92
C THR A 314 33.77 -18.29 4.74
N CYS A 315 34.11 -17.56 3.68
CA CYS A 315 33.32 -17.46 2.46
C CYS A 315 34.20 -17.69 1.23
N ASP A 316 33.60 -17.85 0.06
CA ASP A 316 34.31 -18.03 -1.22
C ASP A 316 35.19 -16.83 -1.59
N SER A 317 34.87 -15.63 -1.07
CA SER A 317 35.72 -14.44 -1.16
C SER A 317 35.51 -13.50 0.04
N ASP A 318 36.52 -12.68 0.33
CA ASP A 318 36.42 -11.62 1.36
C ASP A 318 35.28 -10.65 1.04
N ASP A 319 35.13 -10.33 -0.24
CA ASP A 319 34.05 -9.52 -0.79
C ASP A 319 32.67 -10.13 -0.48
N LEU A 320 32.50 -11.44 -0.70
CA LEU A 320 31.23 -12.10 -0.38
C LEU A 320 30.93 -12.05 1.12
N CYS A 321 31.94 -12.29 1.96
CA CYS A 321 31.82 -12.26 3.41
C CYS A 321 31.37 -10.90 3.92
N ILE A 322 32.01 -9.82 3.45
CA ILE A 322 31.62 -8.47 3.88
C ILE A 322 30.26 -8.06 3.31
N ALA A 323 29.93 -8.45 2.08
CA ALA A 323 28.62 -8.16 1.48
C ALA A 323 27.47 -8.85 2.24
N ASN A 324 27.63 -10.13 2.61
CA ASN A 324 26.65 -10.84 3.45
C ASN A 324 26.48 -10.16 4.80
N ARG A 325 27.57 -9.76 5.47
CA ARG A 325 27.52 -9.07 6.77
C ARG A 325 26.85 -7.69 6.68
N ILE A 326 27.17 -6.88 5.67
CA ILE A 326 26.52 -5.59 5.43
C ILE A 326 25.00 -5.77 5.29
N GLN A 327 24.56 -6.71 4.45
CA GLN A 327 23.13 -6.94 4.27
C GLN A 327 22.49 -7.54 5.53
N ALA A 328 23.19 -8.37 6.31
CA ALA A 328 22.68 -8.90 7.58
C ALA A 328 22.42 -7.81 8.60
N VAL A 329 23.29 -6.80 8.69
CA VAL A 329 23.08 -5.63 9.55
C VAL A 329 21.86 -4.83 9.10
N VAL A 330 21.74 -4.55 7.80
CA VAL A 330 20.56 -3.83 7.25
C VAL A 330 19.26 -4.61 7.50
N VAL A 331 19.26 -5.93 7.31
CA VAL A 331 18.10 -6.78 7.66
C VAL A 331 17.79 -6.68 9.16
N ASN A 332 18.79 -6.76 10.03
CA ASN A 332 18.58 -6.68 11.47
C ASN A 332 17.96 -5.33 11.87
N ASP A 333 18.50 -4.23 11.35
CA ASP A 333 18.12 -2.90 11.78
C ASP A 333 16.72 -2.51 11.28
N TYR A 334 16.35 -2.95 10.06
CA TYR A 334 15.13 -2.48 9.39
C TYR A 334 14.06 -3.56 9.15
N LEU A 335 14.38 -4.84 9.28
CA LEU A 335 13.43 -5.96 9.13
C LEU A 335 13.10 -6.65 10.46
N ALA A 336 14.07 -6.80 11.36
CA ALA A 336 13.86 -7.47 12.65
C ALA A 336 13.10 -6.57 13.64
N THR A 337 13.24 -5.25 13.52
CA THR A 337 12.37 -4.29 14.19
C THR A 337 11.24 -3.94 13.21
N LYS A 338 10.00 -4.36 13.49
CA LYS A 338 8.81 -3.97 12.70
C LYS A 338 8.46 -2.49 12.97
N ASP A 339 9.45 -1.63 12.86
CA ASP A 339 9.48 -0.28 13.37
C ASP A 339 9.44 0.75 12.24
N GLY A 340 8.74 0.41 11.15
CA GLY A 340 7.81 1.30 10.45
C GLY A 340 8.25 2.68 9.95
N ASP A 341 9.55 2.99 9.87
CA ASP A 341 10.06 4.29 9.42
C ASP A 341 9.63 4.65 7.97
N GLU A 342 9.82 5.92 7.57
CA GLU A 342 9.37 6.75 6.42
C GLU A 342 9.28 6.14 5.01
N VAL A 343 9.67 4.89 4.84
CA VAL A 343 9.32 3.96 3.76
C VAL A 343 9.44 2.61 4.42
N ASP A 344 8.40 1.77 4.29
CA ASP A 344 8.31 0.42 4.84
C ASP A 344 9.69 -0.26 5.02
N GLY A 345 10.04 -0.64 6.25
CA GLY A 345 11.34 -1.24 6.60
C GLY A 345 11.72 -2.39 5.65
N PRO A 346 10.84 -3.39 5.46
CA PRO A 346 10.98 -4.38 4.41
C PRO A 346 11.24 -3.82 3.00
N SER A 347 10.46 -2.84 2.53
CA SER A 347 10.67 -2.19 1.23
C SER A 347 12.05 -1.51 1.12
N ARG A 348 12.54 -0.86 2.19
CA ARG A 348 13.89 -0.27 2.21
C ARG A 348 14.96 -1.33 2.11
N VAL A 349 14.83 -2.39 2.89
CA VAL A 349 15.76 -3.52 2.88
C VAL A 349 15.79 -4.16 1.49
N ILE A 350 14.62 -4.41 0.88
CA ILE A 350 14.52 -5.00 -0.46
C ILE A 350 15.14 -4.08 -1.52
N ARG A 351 14.87 -2.77 -1.48
CA ARG A 351 15.49 -1.80 -2.41
C ARG A 351 17.00 -1.66 -2.20
N PHE A 352 17.46 -1.69 -0.96
CA PHE A 352 18.89 -1.69 -0.65
C PHE A 352 19.57 -2.95 -1.19
N ILE A 353 19.00 -4.13 -0.94
CA ILE A 353 19.50 -5.41 -1.42
C ILE A 353 19.49 -5.46 -2.95
N ASP A 354 18.41 -5.00 -3.58
CA ASP A 354 18.30 -4.92 -5.03
C ASP A 354 19.35 -3.97 -5.63
N CYS A 355 19.52 -2.78 -5.05
CA CYS A 355 20.56 -1.83 -5.44
C CYS A 355 21.96 -2.43 -5.33
N MET A 356 22.25 -3.11 -4.21
CA MET A 356 23.51 -3.83 -4.03
C MET A 356 23.65 -4.88 -5.14
N SER A 357 22.64 -5.73 -5.30
CA SER A 357 22.58 -6.85 -6.26
C SER A 357 22.80 -6.42 -7.71
N THR A 358 22.24 -5.28 -8.11
CA THR A 358 22.21 -4.80 -9.50
C THR A 358 23.24 -3.72 -9.80
N HIS A 359 24.04 -3.29 -8.81
CA HIS A 359 24.97 -2.16 -8.96
C HIS A 359 25.89 -2.36 -10.17
N LYS A 360 25.88 -1.39 -11.09
CA LYS A 360 26.51 -1.50 -12.43
C LYS A 360 28.01 -1.74 -12.38
N LYS A 361 28.65 -1.59 -11.22
CA LYS A 361 30.05 -1.93 -10.99
C LYS A 361 30.25 -2.38 -9.53
N TRP A 362 30.15 -3.69 -9.29
CA TRP A 362 30.72 -4.37 -8.11
C TRP A 362 32.26 -4.25 -8.00
N GLN A 363 32.86 -3.14 -8.47
CA GLN A 363 34.29 -2.92 -8.39
C GLN A 363 34.74 -2.63 -6.94
N ASN A 364 33.82 -2.21 -6.06
CA ASN A 364 34.06 -1.99 -4.64
C ASN A 364 32.75 -2.06 -3.83
N ILE A 365 32.65 -3.03 -2.91
CA ILE A 365 31.46 -3.25 -2.07
C ILE A 365 31.18 -2.07 -1.14
N TYR A 366 32.21 -1.41 -0.63
CA TYR A 366 32.06 -0.27 0.26
C TYR A 366 31.43 0.92 -0.46
N THR A 367 31.87 1.20 -1.69
CA THR A 367 31.27 2.28 -2.51
C THR A 367 29.85 1.95 -2.93
N ALA A 368 29.56 0.69 -3.28
CA ALA A 368 28.20 0.25 -3.59
C ALA A 368 27.29 0.38 -2.36
N GLY A 369 27.74 -0.10 -1.20
CA GLY A 369 27.01 -0.04 0.06
C GLY A 369 26.70 1.38 0.50
N GLU A 370 27.67 2.30 0.43
CA GLU A 370 27.47 3.72 0.72
C GLU A 370 26.39 4.35 -0.18
N GLN A 371 26.51 4.13 -1.51
CA GLN A 371 25.54 4.67 -2.47
C GLN A 371 24.14 4.11 -2.25
N CYS A 372 24.01 2.80 -2.08
CA CYS A 372 22.72 2.15 -1.85
C CYS A 372 22.12 2.57 -0.50
N SER A 373 22.94 2.73 0.54
CA SER A 373 22.51 3.25 1.85
C SER A 373 21.95 4.66 1.69
N ASN A 374 22.69 5.57 1.04
CA ASN A 374 22.26 6.96 0.85
C ASN A 374 20.99 7.11 0.01
N ASN A 375 20.72 6.15 -0.88
CA ASN A 375 19.55 6.19 -1.75
C ASN A 375 18.28 5.62 -1.09
N TYR A 376 18.41 4.62 -0.22
CA TYR A 376 17.26 3.81 0.22
C TYR A 376 17.09 3.70 1.75
N LEU A 377 18.13 4.01 2.51
CA LEU A 377 18.10 4.01 3.98
C LEU A 377 18.10 5.47 4.51
N PRO A 378 17.76 5.70 5.80
CA PRO A 378 17.86 7.02 6.40
C PRO A 378 19.25 7.66 6.26
N PRO A 379 19.36 9.00 6.28
CA PRO A 379 20.65 9.69 6.21
C PRO A 379 21.63 9.25 7.33
N ASP A 380 22.93 9.31 7.04
CA ASP A 380 24.04 9.12 7.99
C ASP A 380 24.13 7.73 8.68
N VAL A 381 23.41 6.72 8.18
CA VAL A 381 23.43 5.36 8.74
C VAL A 381 24.54 4.46 8.20
N TRP A 382 25.16 4.82 7.07
CA TRP A 382 26.17 3.98 6.42
C TRP A 382 27.38 3.67 7.33
N ILE A 383 27.85 4.66 8.08
CA ILE A 383 28.97 4.48 9.02
C ILE A 383 28.63 3.41 10.04
N HIS A 384 27.41 3.42 10.60
CA HIS A 384 26.96 2.41 11.54
C HIS A 384 26.91 1.02 10.90
N ILE A 385 26.31 0.90 9.72
CA ILE A 385 26.22 -0.37 8.99
C ILE A 385 27.61 -0.95 8.75
N LEU A 386 28.54 -0.12 8.27
CA LEU A 386 29.90 -0.54 7.94
C LEU A 386 30.71 -0.92 9.19
N THR A 387 30.66 -0.12 10.25
CA THR A 387 31.43 -0.41 11.47
C THR A 387 30.93 -1.68 12.15
N THR A 388 29.61 -1.87 12.24
CA THR A 388 29.03 -3.12 12.77
C THR A 388 29.36 -4.31 11.88
N ALA A 389 29.25 -4.19 10.54
CA ALA A 389 29.54 -5.29 9.63
C ALA A 389 31.02 -5.71 9.63
N THR A 390 31.94 -4.81 9.98
CA THR A 390 33.40 -5.08 10.00
C THR A 390 33.97 -5.37 11.38
N SER A 391 33.22 -5.13 12.46
CA SER A 391 33.65 -5.39 13.84
C SER A 391 33.05 -6.70 14.39
N ALA A 392 33.54 -7.10 15.57
CA ALA A 392 32.98 -8.20 16.35
C ALA A 392 31.54 -7.91 16.83
N ASP A 393 31.10 -6.64 16.84
CA ASP A 393 29.73 -6.27 17.23
C ASP A 393 28.69 -6.82 16.24
N GLY A 394 29.09 -7.06 14.98
CA GLY A 394 28.24 -7.70 13.98
C GLY A 394 28.17 -9.23 14.07
N ASP A 395 29.00 -9.87 14.88
CA ASP A 395 29.04 -11.34 14.97
C ASP A 395 27.72 -11.94 15.49
N PRO A 396 27.07 -11.41 16.55
CA PRO A 396 25.76 -11.91 17.00
C PRO A 396 24.68 -11.82 15.92
N ILE A 397 24.70 -10.75 15.10
CA ILE A 397 23.76 -10.56 14.00
C ILE A 397 23.99 -11.66 12.95
N TYR A 398 25.25 -11.88 12.57
CA TYR A 398 25.58 -12.86 11.53
C TYR A 398 25.40 -14.31 12.01
N LEU A 399 25.64 -14.58 13.29
CA LEU A 399 25.29 -15.86 13.94
C LEU A 399 23.78 -16.11 13.88
N THR A 400 22.94 -15.08 14.05
CA THR A 400 21.49 -15.23 13.90
C THR A 400 21.12 -15.67 12.47
N MET A 401 21.79 -15.12 11.44
CA MET A 401 21.58 -15.54 10.04
C MET A 401 22.03 -16.98 9.79
N ARG A 402 23.15 -17.39 10.40
CA ARG A 402 23.60 -18.77 10.40
C ARG A 402 22.57 -19.70 11.03
N GLU A 403 22.13 -19.42 12.25
CA GLU A 403 21.18 -20.27 12.98
C GLU A 403 19.87 -20.48 12.21
N LYS A 404 19.43 -19.47 11.47
CA LYS A 404 18.29 -19.59 10.55
C LYS A 404 18.61 -20.52 9.38
N THR A 405 19.80 -20.37 8.77
CA THR A 405 20.23 -21.17 7.62
C THR A 405 20.43 -22.64 7.99
N ASP A 406 21.10 -22.92 9.11
CA ASP A 406 21.38 -24.28 9.60
C ASP A 406 20.09 -25.06 9.90
N LYS A 407 18.97 -24.39 10.20
CA LYS A 407 17.66 -25.06 10.40
C LYS A 407 17.07 -25.63 9.10
N VAL A 408 17.40 -25.04 7.95
CA VAL A 408 16.84 -25.43 6.65
C VAL A 408 17.83 -26.26 5.85
N ASN A 409 19.12 -26.03 6.03
CA ASN A 409 20.20 -26.79 5.43
C ASN A 409 21.29 -27.08 6.50
N PRO A 410 21.08 -28.07 7.37
CA PRO A 410 22.03 -28.37 8.43
C PRO A 410 23.39 -28.72 7.82
N THR A 411 24.42 -28.00 8.24
CA THR A 411 25.81 -28.37 7.92
C THR A 411 26.08 -29.77 8.50
N PRO A 412 26.68 -30.69 7.74
CA PRO A 412 26.90 -32.07 8.17
C PRO A 412 27.84 -32.21 9.38
#